data_AF-A0AAV0X445-F1
#
_entry.id   AF-A0AAV0X445-F1
#
_cell.length_a   1.000
_cell.length_b   1.000
_cell.length_c   1.000
_cell.angle_alpha   90.00
_cell.angle_beta   90.00
_cell.angle_gamma   90.00
#
_symmetry.space_group_name_H-M   'P 1'
#
loop_
_entity.id
_entity.type
_entity.pdbx_description
1 polymer ?
#
loop_
_entity_poly.entity_id
_entity_poly.type
_entity_poly.pdbx_seq_one_letter_code
_entity_poly.pdbx_strand_id
1 'polypeptide(L)'
;MGSEKHNNLSISNWLLNWISSDVKKPKETVCDNSLALLSAVVQSFTQYSSLLVYIRVCSDLLTKELNSNSHLVPWCFVRINMAHFLKICTKWTPLKTVPRRVREIILRVIGLLIKCKSLIEAQSLLHSLFVVLINETSGIHKNGQETPCEINFKILVDAISTGLVLFEQQFNDILAAAESDDEARNFLEEEYEGLNEYDNPFQSCAENIIYNRSESSIQEGSALNPLYLPTLAPYIIKSMKLLPLWSGIMISIFGYGDDISISAAVESS
;
A
#
# COMPACT_ATOMS: atom_id res chain seq x y z
N MET A 1 28.31 -17.29 -18.21
CA MET A 1 27.61 -16.15 -18.82
C MET A 1 26.89 -15.43 -17.71
N GLY A 2 27.34 -14.22 -17.41
CA GLY A 2 27.08 -13.54 -16.14
C GLY A 2 25.66 -13.01 -16.05
N SER A 3 25.02 -13.28 -14.92
CA SER A 3 23.84 -12.57 -14.43
C SER A 3 24.06 -11.06 -14.54
N GLU A 4 23.41 -10.41 -15.51
CA GLU A 4 23.33 -8.95 -15.52
C GLU A 4 22.65 -8.52 -14.22
N LYS A 5 23.34 -7.73 -13.40
CA LYS A 5 22.69 -7.07 -12.26
C LYS A 5 21.72 -6.04 -12.83
N HIS A 6 20.43 -6.34 -12.82
CA HIS A 6 19.35 -5.41 -13.14
C HIS A 6 19.27 -4.29 -12.09
N ASN A 7 20.21 -3.34 -12.16
CA ASN A 7 20.22 -2.15 -11.32
C ASN A 7 19.41 -1.02 -11.98
N ASN A 8 18.97 -0.05 -11.17
CA ASN A 8 18.17 1.11 -11.62
C ASN A 8 18.76 1.78 -12.88
N LEU A 9 20.08 1.98 -12.91
CA LEU A 9 20.76 2.63 -14.03
C LEU A 9 20.61 1.85 -15.35
N SER A 10 20.75 0.52 -15.32
CA SER A 10 20.62 -0.31 -16.52
C SER A 10 19.18 -0.35 -17.04
N ILE A 11 18.20 -0.41 -16.14
CA ILE A 11 16.77 -0.38 -16.48
C ILE A 11 16.40 1.00 -17.05
N SER A 12 16.86 2.08 -16.42
CA SER A 12 16.60 3.46 -16.86
C SER A 12 17.19 3.72 -18.25
N ASN A 13 18.45 3.31 -18.49
CA ASN A 13 19.08 3.42 -19.81
C ASN A 13 18.30 2.65 -20.88
N TRP A 14 17.80 1.45 -20.56
CA TRP A 14 16.97 0.68 -21.49
C TRP A 14 15.66 1.40 -21.82
N LEU A 15 14.96 1.93 -20.80
CA LEU A 15 13.71 2.69 -21.00
C LEU A 15 13.94 3.98 -21.81
N LEU A 16 15.03 4.70 -21.54
CA LEU A 16 15.39 5.90 -22.28
C LEU A 16 15.72 5.60 -23.75
N ASN A 17 16.44 4.51 -24.01
CA ASN A 17 16.70 4.04 -25.38
C ASN A 17 15.40 3.67 -26.09
N TRP A 18 14.44 3.09 -25.38
CA TRP A 18 13.12 2.78 -25.93
C TRP A 18 12.34 4.05 -26.32
N ILE A 19 12.33 5.08 -25.46
CA ILE A 19 11.73 6.39 -25.80
C ILE A 19 12.44 7.02 -27.00
N SER A 20 13.77 6.91 -27.08
CA SER A 20 14.57 7.46 -28.19
C SER A 20 14.26 6.82 -29.55
N SER A 21 13.54 5.69 -29.55
CA SER A 21 13.05 5.01 -30.75
C SER A 21 11.68 5.54 -31.23
N ASP A 22 11.38 6.82 -30.94
CA ASP A 22 10.13 7.54 -31.30
C ASP A 22 8.86 6.94 -30.68
N VAL A 23 9.01 6.24 -29.55
CA VAL A 23 7.88 5.70 -28.77
C VAL A 23 7.31 6.79 -27.88
N LYS A 24 6.00 7.02 -27.99
CA LYS A 24 5.29 8.00 -27.16
C LYS A 24 5.41 7.65 -25.68
N LYS A 25 5.81 8.61 -24.86
CA LYS A 25 5.84 8.44 -23.39
C LYS A 25 4.46 8.01 -22.86
N PRO A 26 4.41 6.99 -21.98
CA PRO A 26 3.16 6.54 -21.42
C PRO A 26 2.56 7.60 -20.49
N LYS A 27 1.22 7.67 -20.46
CA LYS A 27 0.47 8.47 -19.48
C LYS A 27 0.35 7.75 -18.13
N GLU A 28 0.41 6.42 -18.14
CA GLU A 28 0.33 5.56 -16.96
C GLU A 28 1.28 4.38 -17.17
N THR A 29 1.91 3.92 -16.09
CA THR A 29 2.74 2.72 -16.10
C THR A 29 2.47 1.92 -14.85
N VAL A 30 2.09 0.66 -15.03
CA VAL A 30 1.88 -0.31 -13.96
C VAL A 30 3.05 -1.28 -13.99
N CYS A 31 3.75 -1.43 -12.87
CA CYS A 31 4.89 -2.34 -12.75
C CYS A 31 4.93 -3.03 -11.39
N ASP A 32 5.79 -4.04 -11.26
CA ASP A 32 5.96 -4.76 -9.99
C ASP A 32 6.59 -3.88 -8.90
N ASN A 33 6.50 -4.32 -7.64
CA ASN A 33 7.02 -3.59 -6.48
C ASN A 33 8.55 -3.68 -6.35
N SER A 34 9.28 -3.36 -7.42
CA SER A 34 10.74 -3.28 -7.43
C SER A 34 11.18 -1.83 -7.38
N LEU A 35 11.87 -1.41 -6.31
CA LEU A 35 12.37 -0.03 -6.21
C LEU A 35 13.28 0.38 -7.37
N ALA A 36 14.08 -0.55 -7.88
CA ALA A 36 14.96 -0.28 -9.02
C ALA A 36 14.13 0.02 -10.28
N LEU A 37 13.06 -0.76 -10.52
CA LEU A 37 12.15 -0.54 -11.64
C LEU A 37 11.33 0.74 -11.46
N LEU A 38 10.76 0.96 -10.27
CA LEU A 38 10.00 2.17 -9.94
C LEU A 38 10.85 3.42 -10.10
N SER A 39 12.10 3.39 -9.63
CA SER A 39 13.04 4.51 -9.79
C SER A 39 13.38 4.77 -11.26
N ALA A 40 13.61 3.72 -12.04
CA ALA A 40 13.90 3.84 -13.47
C ALA A 40 12.70 4.40 -14.25
N VAL A 41 11.49 3.93 -13.94
CA VAL A 41 10.23 4.39 -14.53
C VAL A 41 10.00 5.87 -14.23
N VAL A 42 10.17 6.29 -12.96
CA VAL A 42 10.05 7.71 -12.58
C VAL A 42 11.06 8.57 -13.36
N GLN A 43 12.34 8.17 -13.36
CA GLN A 43 13.38 8.93 -14.07
C GLN A 43 13.18 9.01 -15.59
N SER A 44 12.53 8.00 -16.19
CA SER A 44 12.34 7.92 -17.64
C SER A 44 11.06 8.60 -18.12
N PHE A 45 9.96 8.42 -17.38
CA PHE A 45 8.62 8.78 -17.84
C PHE A 45 8.01 9.99 -17.13
N THR A 46 8.58 10.45 -16.01
CA THR A 46 8.13 11.68 -15.34
C THR A 46 9.16 12.81 -15.46
N GLN A 47 8.81 13.98 -14.95
CA GLN A 47 9.68 15.16 -14.89
C GLN A 47 10.64 15.17 -13.68
N TYR A 48 10.77 14.05 -12.97
CA TYR A 48 11.45 14.01 -11.67
C TYR A 48 12.69 13.13 -11.71
N SER A 49 13.73 13.55 -10.97
CA SER A 49 15.01 12.86 -10.93
C SER A 49 15.05 11.66 -9.99
N SER A 50 14.06 11.50 -9.12
CA SER A 50 14.01 10.38 -8.17
C SER A 50 12.59 10.01 -7.78
N LEU A 51 12.42 8.74 -7.39
CA LEU A 51 11.18 8.20 -6.83
C LEU A 51 10.72 8.97 -5.59
N LEU A 52 11.65 9.36 -4.71
CA LEU A 52 11.32 10.13 -3.51
C LEU A 52 10.72 11.50 -3.84
N VAL A 53 11.27 12.21 -4.84
CA VAL A 53 10.71 13.50 -5.30
C VAL A 53 9.32 13.30 -5.88
N TYR A 54 9.11 12.25 -6.69
CA TYR A 54 7.78 11.90 -7.21
C TYR A 54 6.76 11.66 -6.08
N ILE A 55 7.14 10.89 -5.05
CA ILE A 55 6.27 10.59 -3.89
C ILE A 55 5.92 11.87 -3.12
N ARG A 56 6.89 12.77 -2.90
CA ARG A 56 6.63 14.05 -2.22
C ARG A 56 5.65 14.91 -2.98
N VAL A 57 5.82 15.05 -4.29
CA VAL A 57 4.87 15.81 -5.09
C VAL A 57 3.47 15.17 -5.05
N CYS A 58 3.37 13.84 -5.04
CA CYS A 58 2.08 13.18 -4.83
C CYS A 58 1.46 13.57 -3.48
N SER A 59 2.26 13.66 -2.42
CA SER A 59 1.80 14.13 -1.10
C SER A 59 1.28 15.56 -1.17
N ASP A 60 2.06 16.49 -1.72
CA ASP A 60 1.69 17.91 -1.80
C ASP A 60 0.38 18.12 -2.58
N LEU A 61 0.19 17.35 -3.66
CA LEU A 61 -1.04 17.37 -4.46
C LEU A 61 -2.25 16.85 -3.68
N LEU A 62 -2.07 15.84 -2.82
CA LEU A 62 -3.15 15.27 -2.01
C LEU A 62 -3.50 16.13 -0.79
N THR A 63 -2.50 16.73 -0.12
CA THR A 63 -2.71 17.55 1.09
C THR A 63 -3.17 18.97 0.77
N LYS A 64 -3.08 19.40 -0.49
CA LYS A 64 -3.38 20.76 -0.94
C LYS A 64 -2.56 21.82 -0.20
N GLU A 65 -1.38 21.47 0.33
CA GLU A 65 -0.42 22.39 0.95
C GLU A 65 0.30 23.26 -0.10
N LEU A 66 -0.41 23.61 -1.17
CA LEU A 66 0.15 24.23 -2.35
C LEU A 66 0.17 25.74 -2.20
N ASN A 67 1.39 26.28 -2.17
CA ASN A 67 1.65 27.66 -2.60
C ASN A 67 1.29 27.75 -4.09
N SER A 68 0.52 28.78 -4.45
CA SER A 68 -0.34 28.85 -5.64
C SER A 68 0.29 28.73 -7.04
N ASN A 69 1.52 28.23 -7.26
CA ASN A 69 2.16 28.37 -8.58
C ASN A 69 3.22 27.33 -9.06
N SER A 70 3.55 26.18 -8.44
CA SER A 70 4.79 25.47 -8.88
C SER A 70 4.76 23.98 -9.24
N HIS A 71 3.69 23.20 -9.01
CA HIS A 71 3.72 21.77 -9.33
C HIS A 71 2.60 21.34 -10.28
N LEU A 72 2.99 21.04 -11.53
CA LEU A 72 2.14 20.35 -12.50
C LEU A 72 2.01 18.88 -12.08
N VAL A 73 0.82 18.30 -12.33
CA VAL A 73 0.58 16.85 -12.21
C VAL A 73 1.72 16.09 -12.92
N PRO A 74 2.23 14.99 -12.34
CA PRO A 74 3.29 14.21 -12.97
C PRO A 74 2.93 13.79 -14.40
N TRP A 75 3.90 13.77 -15.31
CA TRP A 75 3.63 13.43 -16.72
C TRP A 75 3.18 11.99 -16.94
N CYS A 76 3.58 11.09 -16.04
CA CYS A 76 3.18 9.69 -16.05
C CYS A 76 2.67 9.31 -14.66
N PHE A 77 1.52 8.65 -14.62
CA PHE A 77 0.97 8.03 -13.44
C PHE A 77 1.68 6.69 -13.20
N VAL A 78 2.64 6.67 -12.28
CA VAL A 78 3.38 5.47 -11.92
C VAL A 78 2.61 4.70 -10.85
N ARG A 79 2.34 3.41 -11.11
CA ARG A 79 1.55 2.55 -10.24
C ARG A 79 2.22 1.20 -10.04
N ILE A 80 1.95 0.60 -8.89
CA ILE A 80 2.35 -0.77 -8.58
C ILE A 80 1.22 -1.72 -8.97
N ASN A 81 1.58 -2.87 -9.51
CA ASN A 81 0.64 -3.96 -9.73
C ASN A 81 0.05 -4.41 -8.39
N MET A 82 -1.26 -4.22 -8.25
CA MET A 82 -2.00 -4.54 -7.03
C MET A 82 -1.84 -6.01 -6.63
N ALA A 83 -1.87 -6.94 -7.58
CA ALA A 83 -1.73 -8.37 -7.29
C ALA A 83 -0.34 -8.69 -6.74
N HIS A 84 0.69 -8.03 -7.27
CA HIS A 84 2.05 -8.16 -6.77
C HIS A 84 2.18 -7.58 -5.35
N PHE A 85 1.63 -6.39 -5.10
CA PHE A 85 1.62 -5.80 -3.77
C PHE A 85 0.88 -6.66 -2.75
N LEU A 86 -0.31 -7.17 -3.10
CA LEU A 86 -1.06 -8.04 -2.20
C LEU A 86 -0.31 -9.36 -1.96
N LYS A 87 0.32 -9.94 -2.99
CA LYS A 87 1.20 -11.12 -2.84
C LYS A 87 2.31 -10.84 -1.82
N ILE A 88 2.93 -9.66 -1.83
CA ILE A 88 3.91 -9.26 -0.81
C ILE A 88 3.28 -9.20 0.58
N CYS A 89 2.10 -8.57 0.72
CA CYS A 89 1.40 -8.51 2.01
C CYS A 89 1.13 -9.91 2.57
N THR A 90 0.74 -10.88 1.72
CA THR A 90 0.50 -12.26 2.18
C THR A 90 1.73 -12.92 2.80
N LYS A 91 2.94 -12.45 2.48
CA LYS A 91 4.23 -12.99 2.95
C LYS A 91 4.73 -12.35 4.23
N TRP A 92 4.06 -11.32 4.76
CA TRP A 92 4.46 -10.66 6.01
C TRP A 92 4.47 -11.64 7.18
N THR A 93 5.62 -11.75 7.86
CA THR A 93 5.87 -12.74 8.91
C THR A 93 4.79 -12.79 10.01
N PRO A 94 4.29 -11.66 10.55
CA PRO A 94 3.24 -11.68 11.57
C PRO A 94 1.92 -12.32 11.09
N LEU A 95 1.62 -12.28 9.79
CA LEU A 95 0.42 -12.90 9.24
C LEU A 95 0.53 -14.42 9.11
N LYS A 96 1.74 -14.98 9.16
CA LYS A 96 1.95 -16.43 9.10
C LYS A 96 1.65 -17.12 10.43
N THR A 97 1.63 -16.37 11.53
CA THR A 97 1.46 -16.92 12.89
C THR A 97 0.01 -16.90 13.36
N VAL A 98 -0.91 -16.29 12.61
CA VAL A 98 -2.32 -16.16 12.98
C VAL A 98 -3.21 -17.16 12.26
N PRO A 99 -4.40 -17.48 12.80
CA PRO A 99 -5.36 -18.35 12.11
C PRO A 99 -5.72 -17.81 10.72
N ARG A 100 -5.97 -18.72 9.76
CA ARG A 100 -6.33 -18.37 8.37
C ARG A 100 -7.41 -17.31 8.27
N ARG A 101 -8.50 -17.44 9.04
CA ARG A 101 -9.61 -16.49 9.03
C ARG A 101 -9.22 -15.08 9.50
N VAL A 102 -8.32 -14.98 10.49
CA VAL A 102 -7.77 -13.69 10.97
C VAL A 102 -6.92 -13.06 9.87
N ARG A 103 -6.05 -13.86 9.24
CA ARG A 103 -5.23 -13.43 8.09
C ARG A 103 -6.10 -12.92 6.93
N GLU A 104 -7.16 -13.64 6.58
CA GLU A 104 -8.09 -13.25 5.51
C GLU A 104 -8.79 -11.91 5.80
N ILE A 105 -9.27 -11.69 7.04
CA ILE A 105 -9.90 -10.42 7.42
C ILE A 105 -8.91 -9.27 7.26
N ILE A 106 -7.69 -9.41 7.79
CA ILE A 106 -6.67 -8.37 7.70
C ILE A 106 -6.29 -8.07 6.25
N LEU A 107 -6.07 -9.11 5.43
CA LEU A 107 -5.75 -8.94 4.01
C LEU A 107 -6.91 -8.30 3.23
N ARG A 108 -8.17 -8.57 3.60
CA ARG A 108 -9.34 -7.89 3.00
C ARG A 108 -9.36 -6.40 3.33
N VAL A 109 -8.99 -6.00 4.55
CA VAL A 109 -8.82 -4.58 4.90
C VAL A 109 -7.69 -3.94 4.09
N ILE A 110 -6.57 -4.63 3.89
CA ILE A 110 -5.48 -4.15 3.03
C ILE A 110 -5.97 -4.01 1.57
N GLY A 111 -6.77 -4.96 1.08
CA GLY A 111 -7.42 -4.86 -0.22
C GLY A 111 -8.32 -3.64 -0.37
N LEU A 112 -9.04 -3.26 0.70
CA LEU A 112 -9.82 -2.02 0.73
C LEU A 112 -8.92 -0.78 0.72
N LEU A 113 -7.79 -0.78 1.44
CA LEU A 113 -6.82 0.33 1.43
C LEU A 113 -6.27 0.59 0.02
N ILE A 114 -6.00 -0.46 -0.75
CA ILE A 114 -5.56 -0.34 -2.15
C ILE A 114 -6.64 0.39 -2.99
N LYS A 115 -7.91 0.14 -2.73
CA LYS A 115 -9.03 0.74 -3.46
C LYS A 115 -9.40 2.16 -3.01
N CYS A 116 -8.86 2.66 -1.89
CA CYS A 116 -9.15 4.01 -1.44
C CYS A 116 -8.81 5.02 -2.54
N LYS A 117 -9.76 5.92 -2.83
CA LYS A 117 -9.60 6.99 -3.84
C LYS A 117 -9.35 8.35 -3.22
N SER A 118 -9.37 8.43 -1.89
CA SER A 118 -9.01 9.61 -1.14
C SER A 118 -8.03 9.27 -0.01
N LEU A 119 -7.17 10.24 0.30
CA LEU A 119 -6.25 10.12 1.42
C LEU A 119 -7.00 10.01 2.75
N ILE A 120 -8.13 10.72 2.90
CA ILE A 120 -8.94 10.73 4.12
C ILE A 120 -9.55 9.36 4.41
N GLU A 121 -10.11 8.70 3.39
CA GLU A 121 -10.63 7.33 3.53
C GLU A 121 -9.51 6.35 3.90
N ALA A 122 -8.37 6.43 3.22
CA ALA A 122 -7.22 5.57 3.50
C ALA A 122 -6.73 5.75 4.94
N GLN A 123 -6.62 7.00 5.42
CA GLN A 123 -6.22 7.32 6.79
C GLN A 123 -7.23 6.81 7.82
N SER A 124 -8.53 6.94 7.54
CA SER A 124 -9.60 6.47 8.43
C SER A 124 -9.60 4.95 8.56
N LEU A 125 -9.48 4.24 7.43
CA LEU A 125 -9.42 2.79 7.39
C LEU A 125 -8.15 2.26 8.08
N LEU A 126 -7.01 2.92 7.83
CA LEU A 126 -5.74 2.58 8.47
C LEU A 126 -5.78 2.81 9.99
N HIS A 127 -6.41 3.90 10.45
CA HIS A 127 -6.62 4.15 11.87
C HIS A 127 -7.44 3.02 12.51
N SER A 128 -8.57 2.65 11.91
CA SER A 128 -9.40 1.56 12.41
C SER A 128 -8.64 0.23 12.46
N LEU A 129 -7.82 -0.04 11.44
CA LEU A 129 -6.96 -1.22 11.43
C LEU A 129 -5.95 -1.20 12.59
N PHE A 130 -5.23 -0.09 12.82
CA PHE A 130 -4.28 -0.02 13.93
C PHE A 130 -4.94 -0.14 15.30
N VAL A 131 -6.07 0.54 15.54
CA VAL A 131 -6.81 0.40 16.80
C VAL A 131 -7.13 -1.07 17.09
N VAL A 132 -7.60 -1.80 16.09
CA VAL A 132 -7.91 -3.23 16.22
C VAL A 132 -6.64 -4.07 16.39
N LEU A 133 -5.53 -3.78 15.72
CA LEU A 133 -4.31 -4.59 15.83
C LEU A 133 -3.61 -4.45 17.19
N ILE A 134 -3.71 -3.30 17.86
CA ILE A 134 -2.94 -3.02 19.09
C ILE A 134 -3.73 -3.18 20.39
N ASN A 135 -5.04 -3.40 20.32
CA ASN A 135 -5.86 -3.64 21.50
C ASN A 135 -5.98 -5.15 21.78
N GLU A 136 -5.50 -5.62 22.92
CA GLU A 136 -5.56 -7.04 23.30
C GLU A 136 -6.99 -7.51 23.59
N THR A 137 -7.87 -6.59 24.00
CA THR A 137 -9.28 -6.87 24.34
C THR A 137 -10.25 -6.00 23.54
N SER A 138 -11.48 -6.47 23.39
CA SER A 138 -12.59 -5.84 22.65
C SER A 138 -13.91 -6.00 23.43
N GLY A 139 -15.04 -5.64 22.81
CA GLY A 139 -16.36 -5.69 23.42
C GLY A 139 -16.70 -4.45 24.26
N ILE A 140 -17.19 -4.68 25.48
CA ILE A 140 -17.79 -3.63 26.32
C ILE A 140 -16.83 -3.28 27.46
N HIS A 141 -16.65 -1.99 27.72
CA HIS A 141 -15.91 -1.46 28.85
C HIS A 141 -16.74 -1.50 30.15
N LYS A 142 -16.09 -1.34 31.31
CA LYS A 142 -16.72 -1.38 32.64
C LYS A 142 -17.89 -0.39 32.82
N ASN A 143 -17.91 0.70 32.05
CA ASN A 143 -18.99 1.69 32.05
C ASN A 143 -20.21 1.29 31.18
N GLY A 144 -20.20 0.10 30.58
CA GLY A 144 -21.27 -0.39 29.71
C GLY A 144 -21.20 0.12 28.26
N GLN A 145 -20.20 0.91 27.90
CA GLN A 145 -20.00 1.40 26.54
C GLN A 145 -19.06 0.49 25.74
N GLU A 146 -19.22 0.45 24.43
CA GLU A 146 -18.32 -0.28 23.54
C GLU A 146 -16.91 0.32 23.59
N THR A 147 -15.89 -0.54 23.63
CA THR A 147 -14.50 -0.07 23.56
C THR A 147 -14.21 0.47 22.15
N PRO A 148 -13.19 1.36 22.01
CA PRO A 148 -12.70 1.78 20.70
C PRO A 148 -12.36 0.61 19.78
N CYS A 149 -11.81 -0.48 20.32
CA CYS A 149 -11.53 -1.70 19.55
C CYS A 149 -12.80 -2.31 18.94
N GLU A 150 -13.87 -2.44 19.73
CA GLU A 150 -15.15 -3.00 19.25
C GLU A 150 -15.77 -2.12 18.15
N ILE A 151 -15.78 -0.81 18.36
CA ILE A 151 -16.32 0.15 17.40
C ILE A 151 -15.55 0.06 16.07
N ASN A 152 -14.21 0.10 16.13
CA ASN A 152 -13.38 0.03 14.92
C ASN A 152 -13.44 -1.34 14.25
N PHE A 153 -13.57 -2.43 15.00
CA PHE A 153 -13.78 -3.76 14.44
C PHE A 153 -15.06 -3.82 13.60
N LYS A 154 -16.18 -3.27 14.11
CA LYS A 154 -17.44 -3.21 13.35
C LYS A 154 -17.31 -2.38 12.08
N ILE A 155 -16.61 -1.24 12.14
CA ILE A 155 -16.32 -0.41 10.96
C ILE A 155 -15.59 -1.24 9.90
N LEU A 156 -14.56 -2.01 10.29
CA LEU A 156 -13.81 -2.85 9.35
C LEU A 156 -14.68 -3.95 8.74
N VAL A 157 -15.50 -4.63 9.56
CA VAL A 157 -16.39 -5.71 9.08
C VAL A 157 -17.45 -5.18 8.11
N ASP A 158 -18.03 -4.02 8.40
CA ASP A 158 -19.00 -3.37 7.51
C ASP A 158 -18.36 -2.94 6.18
N ALA A 159 -17.16 -2.35 6.25
CA ALA A 159 -16.40 -1.96 5.06
C ALA A 159 -16.03 -3.16 4.17
N ILE A 160 -15.63 -4.30 4.77
CA ILE A 160 -15.34 -5.54 4.03
C ILE A 160 -16.59 -6.07 3.35
N SER A 161 -17.73 -6.03 4.03
CA SER A 161 -19.00 -6.57 3.53
C SER A 161 -19.54 -5.77 2.34
N THR A 162 -19.22 -4.47 2.26
CA THR A 162 -19.73 -3.56 1.22
C THR A 162 -18.74 -3.31 0.07
N GLY A 163 -17.42 -3.37 0.32
CA GLY A 163 -16.41 -2.87 -0.61
C GLY A 163 -15.79 -3.87 -1.62
N LEU A 164 -16.02 -5.18 -1.48
CA LEU A 164 -15.19 -6.22 -2.12
C LEU A 164 -15.74 -6.92 -3.38
N VAL A 165 -16.90 -6.52 -3.90
CA VAL A 165 -17.65 -7.27 -4.94
C VAL A 165 -16.88 -7.52 -6.25
N LEU A 166 -15.93 -6.66 -6.64
CA LEU A 166 -15.25 -6.73 -7.96
C LEU A 166 -13.88 -7.42 -7.95
N PHE A 167 -13.26 -7.62 -6.78
CA PHE A 167 -11.89 -8.17 -6.66
C PHE A 167 -11.85 -9.46 -5.85
N GLU A 168 -12.99 -9.92 -5.32
CA GLU A 168 -13.04 -11.09 -4.45
C GLU A 168 -12.44 -12.35 -5.09
N GLN A 169 -12.66 -12.57 -6.39
CA GLN A 169 -12.11 -13.74 -7.07
C GLN A 169 -10.57 -13.68 -7.17
N GLN A 170 -10.02 -12.59 -7.71
CA GLN A 170 -8.56 -12.43 -7.79
C GLN A 170 -7.89 -12.38 -6.41
N PHE A 171 -8.55 -11.78 -5.42
CA PHE A 171 -8.09 -11.80 -4.04
C PHE A 171 -7.99 -13.24 -3.52
N ASN A 172 -9.04 -14.04 -3.72
CA ASN A 172 -9.06 -15.45 -3.33
C ASN A 172 -8.00 -16.26 -4.08
N ASP A 173 -7.76 -15.97 -5.36
CA ASP A 173 -6.72 -16.62 -6.17
C ASP A 173 -5.31 -16.30 -5.63
N ILE A 174 -5.05 -15.04 -5.28
CA ILE A 174 -3.77 -14.60 -4.69
C ILE A 174 -3.55 -15.29 -3.33
N LEU A 175 -4.60 -15.36 -2.50
CA LEU A 175 -4.54 -16.06 -1.23
C LEU A 175 -4.23 -17.55 -1.40
N ALA A 176 -4.91 -18.22 -2.34
CA ALA A 176 -4.69 -19.63 -2.64
C ALA A 176 -3.25 -19.89 -3.13
N ALA A 177 -2.74 -19.05 -4.03
CA ALA A 177 -1.37 -19.15 -4.52
C ALA A 177 -0.33 -18.90 -3.42
N ALA A 178 -0.60 -17.97 -2.50
CA ALA A 178 0.29 -17.68 -1.38
C ALA A 178 0.35 -18.81 -0.32
N GLU A 179 -0.63 -19.72 -0.27
CA GLU A 179 -0.57 -20.91 0.59
C GLU A 179 0.40 -21.97 0.06
N SER A 180 0.75 -21.95 -1.23
CA SER A 180 1.67 -22.91 -1.86
C SER A 180 3.13 -22.47 -1.96
N ASP A 181 3.42 -21.18 -1.77
CA ASP A 181 4.75 -20.56 -1.99
C ASP A 181 5.50 -20.44 -0.64
N ASP A 182 6.27 -21.47 -0.25
CA ASP A 182 6.97 -21.57 1.05
C ASP A 182 8.33 -20.82 1.10
N GLU A 183 8.56 -19.87 0.20
CA GLU A 183 9.76 -19.03 0.25
C GLU A 183 9.54 -17.85 1.21
N ALA A 184 9.85 -18.08 2.48
CA ALA A 184 10.01 -17.04 3.49
C ALA A 184 11.32 -16.27 3.28
N ARG A 185 11.35 -15.34 2.33
CA ARG A 185 12.37 -14.27 2.30
C ARG A 185 11.90 -13.11 3.17
N ASN A 186 12.82 -12.50 3.94
CA ASN A 186 12.64 -11.21 4.59
C ASN A 186 12.50 -10.10 3.51
N PHE A 187 11.35 -10.08 2.83
CA PHE A 187 11.11 -9.27 1.64
C PHE A 187 11.13 -7.76 1.92
N LEU A 188 10.75 -7.35 3.13
CA LEU A 188 10.54 -5.93 3.44
C LEU A 188 11.82 -5.14 3.73
N GLU A 189 12.88 -5.76 4.26
CA GLU A 189 14.15 -5.07 4.51
C GLU A 189 14.80 -4.70 3.17
N GLU A 190 14.95 -5.67 2.27
CA GLU A 190 15.54 -5.43 0.95
C GLU A 190 14.68 -4.54 0.03
N GLU A 191 13.33 -4.65 0.04
CA GLU A 191 12.47 -3.89 -0.88
C GLU A 191 12.32 -2.40 -0.54
N TYR A 192 12.66 -1.92 0.66
CA TYR A 192 12.37 -0.52 1.06
C TYR A 192 13.57 0.24 1.66
N GLU A 193 14.74 -0.38 1.79
CA GLU A 193 15.98 0.23 2.29
C GLU A 193 16.52 1.37 1.39
N GLY A 194 16.10 1.43 0.12
CA GLY A 194 16.49 2.49 -0.82
C GLY A 194 15.73 3.82 -0.67
N LEU A 195 14.69 3.87 0.16
CA LEU A 195 13.89 5.08 0.40
C LEU A 195 14.19 5.62 1.80
N ASN A 196 14.88 6.77 1.86
CA ASN A 196 15.34 7.41 3.08
C ASN A 196 14.18 7.61 4.08
N GLU A 197 14.35 7.11 5.31
CA GLU A 197 13.26 6.93 6.29
C GLU A 197 12.74 8.23 6.88
N TYR A 198 13.60 9.25 7.02
CA TYR A 198 13.27 10.47 7.76
C TYR A 198 12.36 11.45 7.01
N ASP A 199 11.98 11.14 5.77
CA ASP A 199 11.64 12.18 4.80
C ASP A 199 10.53 11.74 3.82
N ASN A 200 9.81 10.66 4.16
CA ASN A 200 8.65 10.14 3.44
C ASN A 200 7.34 10.56 4.13
N PRO A 201 6.52 11.44 3.51
CA PRO A 201 5.36 12.02 4.17
C PRO A 201 4.26 10.99 4.52
N PHE A 202 4.12 9.93 3.71
CA PHE A 202 3.08 8.92 3.93
C PHE A 202 3.44 7.96 5.07
N GLN A 203 4.70 7.52 5.14
CA GLN A 203 5.17 6.73 6.28
C GLN A 203 5.11 7.55 7.57
N SER A 204 5.63 8.79 7.55
CA SER A 204 5.59 9.67 8.72
C SER A 204 4.16 9.96 9.17
N CYS A 205 3.20 10.12 8.25
CA CYS A 205 1.80 10.24 8.60
C CYS A 205 1.26 8.96 9.26
N ALA A 206 1.54 7.79 8.67
CA ALA A 206 1.09 6.50 9.20
C ALA A 206 1.62 6.23 10.61
N GLU A 207 2.89 6.50 10.86
CA GLU A 207 3.55 6.27 12.15
C GLU A 207 3.23 7.38 13.16
N ASN A 208 3.63 8.62 12.85
CA ASN A 208 3.64 9.69 13.85
C ASN A 208 2.24 10.25 14.15
N ILE A 209 1.30 10.08 13.23
CA ILE A 209 -0.06 10.62 13.38
C ILE A 209 -1.04 9.48 13.62
N ILE A 210 -1.14 8.52 12.71
CA ILE A 210 -2.23 7.53 12.73
C ILE A 210 -1.99 6.46 13.79
N TYR A 211 -0.80 5.86 13.80
CA TYR A 211 -0.44 4.83 14.77
C TYR A 211 -0.39 5.41 16.19
N ASN A 212 0.33 6.51 16.42
CA ASN A 212 0.38 7.16 17.73
C ASN A 212 -1.02 7.58 18.24
N ARG A 213 -1.92 8.04 17.36
CA ARG A 213 -3.30 8.32 17.74
C ARG A 213 -4.04 7.05 18.15
N SER A 214 -3.82 5.94 17.45
CA SER A 214 -4.46 4.68 17.80
C SER A 214 -4.05 4.17 19.19
N GLU A 215 -2.83 4.43 19.65
CA GLU A 215 -2.38 4.05 21.00
C GLU A 215 -3.20 4.73 22.11
N SER A 216 -3.68 5.95 21.87
CA SER A 216 -4.60 6.63 22.80
C SER A 216 -5.97 5.95 22.92
N SER A 217 -6.28 5.02 22.03
CA SER A 217 -7.52 4.23 22.03
C SER A 217 -7.39 2.88 22.75
N ILE A 218 -6.24 2.60 23.37
CA ILE A 218 -6.04 1.36 24.13
C ILE A 218 -6.95 1.34 25.37
N GLN A 219 -7.87 0.38 25.42
CA GLN A 219 -8.82 0.25 26.53
C GLN A 219 -9.19 -1.21 26.79
N GLU A 220 -9.24 -1.59 28.07
CA GLU A 220 -9.67 -2.92 28.51
C GLU A 220 -11.17 -3.14 28.22
N GLY A 221 -11.48 -4.22 27.51
CA GLY A 221 -12.82 -4.68 27.18
C GLY A 221 -13.19 -6.03 27.80
N SER A 222 -14.44 -6.45 27.59
CA SER A 222 -15.02 -7.66 28.17
C SER A 222 -14.56 -8.98 27.52
N ALA A 223 -13.94 -8.93 26.34
CA ALA A 223 -13.55 -10.12 25.58
C ALA A 223 -12.15 -9.98 24.97
N LEU A 224 -11.51 -11.10 24.66
CA LEU A 224 -10.25 -11.09 23.90
C LEU A 224 -10.51 -10.63 22.47
N ASN A 225 -9.57 -9.86 21.90
CA ASN A 225 -9.61 -9.47 20.50
C ASN A 225 -8.91 -10.53 19.63
N PRO A 226 -9.62 -11.23 18.74
CA PRO A 226 -9.01 -12.24 17.87
C PRO A 226 -8.08 -11.67 16.80
N LEU A 227 -8.12 -10.35 16.56
CA LEU A 227 -7.28 -9.66 15.59
C LEU A 227 -6.07 -8.95 16.23
N TYR A 228 -5.84 -9.13 17.54
CA TYR A 228 -4.67 -8.53 18.21
C TYR A 228 -3.37 -9.07 17.59
N LEU A 229 -2.64 -8.18 16.91
CA LEU A 229 -1.40 -8.48 16.20
C LEU A 229 -0.56 -7.20 16.04
N PRO A 230 -0.05 -6.62 17.15
CA PRO A 230 0.68 -5.35 17.13
C PRO A 230 1.97 -5.44 16.30
N THR A 231 2.57 -6.63 16.20
CA THR A 231 3.79 -6.88 15.41
C THR A 231 3.59 -6.69 13.90
N LEU A 232 2.34 -6.60 13.43
CA LEU A 232 2.02 -6.28 12.03
C LEU A 232 2.14 -4.78 11.73
N ALA A 233 1.95 -3.90 12.72
CA ALA A 233 1.92 -2.46 12.47
C ALA A 233 3.17 -1.92 11.77
N PRO A 234 4.41 -2.31 12.13
CA PRO A 234 5.61 -1.88 11.42
C PRO A 234 5.62 -2.25 9.92
N TYR A 235 5.04 -3.40 9.56
CA TYR A 235 4.97 -3.87 8.17
C TYR A 235 4.04 -2.96 7.35
N ILE A 236 2.88 -2.64 7.92
CA ILE A 236 1.91 -1.74 7.30
C ILE A 236 2.54 -0.35 7.16
N ILE A 237 3.08 0.22 8.24
CA ILE A 237 3.74 1.55 8.25
C ILE A 237 4.82 1.62 7.16
N LYS A 238 5.69 0.62 7.07
CA LYS A 238 6.76 0.58 6.06
C LYS A 238 6.20 0.55 4.63
N SER A 239 5.12 -0.19 4.38
CA SER A 239 4.46 -0.24 3.07
C SER A 239 3.86 1.11 2.65
N MET A 240 3.46 1.96 3.61
CA MET A 240 2.90 3.29 3.33
C MET A 240 3.87 4.21 2.61
N LYS A 241 5.19 3.94 2.62
CA LYS A 241 6.19 4.67 1.83
C LYS A 241 5.79 4.84 0.36
N LEU A 242 5.09 3.85 -0.19
CA LEU A 242 4.67 3.79 -1.59
C LEU A 242 3.16 3.91 -1.77
N LEU A 243 2.42 4.39 -0.76
CA LEU A 243 0.96 4.55 -0.78
C LEU A 243 0.41 5.10 -2.12
N PRO A 244 0.92 6.24 -2.66
CA PRO A 244 0.36 6.80 -3.89
C PRO A 244 0.56 5.94 -5.14
N LEU A 245 1.42 4.91 -5.09
CA LEU A 245 1.71 4.02 -6.21
C LEU A 245 0.89 2.73 -6.15
N TRP A 246 0.71 2.13 -4.97
CA TRP A 246 -0.06 0.88 -4.84
C TRP A 246 -1.54 1.08 -4.55
N SER A 247 -1.99 2.30 -4.24
CA SER A 247 -3.41 2.62 -4.01
C SER A 247 -4.02 3.51 -5.09
N GLY A 248 -5.34 3.63 -5.09
CA GLY A 248 -6.12 4.47 -6.01
C GLY A 248 -6.18 5.95 -5.65
N ILE A 249 -5.50 6.41 -4.59
CA ILE A 249 -5.70 7.78 -4.05
C ILE A 249 -5.32 8.89 -5.03
N MET A 250 -4.43 8.59 -6.00
CA MET A 250 -3.98 9.55 -7.00
C MET A 250 -4.89 9.61 -8.26
N ILE A 251 -5.82 8.67 -8.45
CA ILE A 251 -6.67 8.59 -9.65
C ILE A 251 -7.41 9.93 -9.88
N SER A 252 -7.95 10.52 -8.82
CA SER A 252 -8.69 11.79 -8.91
C SER A 252 -7.81 12.99 -9.29
N ILE A 253 -6.51 12.96 -8.93
CA ILE A 253 -5.53 13.99 -9.26
C ILE A 253 -5.10 13.89 -10.73
N PHE A 254 -4.87 12.68 -11.24
CA PHE A 254 -4.50 12.46 -12.64
C PHE A 254 -5.70 12.55 -13.59
N GLY A 255 -6.91 12.25 -13.12
CA GLY A 255 -8.14 12.26 -13.92
C GLY A 255 -8.29 11.05 -14.84
N TYR A 256 -7.45 10.02 -14.68
CA TYR A 256 -7.48 8.76 -15.40
C TYR A 256 -6.82 7.65 -14.56
N GLY A 257 -6.93 6.41 -15.06
CA GLY A 257 -6.43 5.21 -14.41
C GLY A 257 -7.56 4.36 -13.82
N ASP A 258 -7.43 3.05 -13.94
CA ASP A 258 -8.46 2.11 -13.49
C ASP A 258 -8.46 1.98 -11.96
N ASP A 259 -9.62 1.62 -11.41
CA ASP A 259 -9.79 1.31 -9.97
C ASP A 259 -8.88 0.14 -9.53
N ILE A 260 -8.50 -0.69 -10.50
CA ILE A 260 -7.70 -1.90 -10.31
C ILE A 260 -6.57 -1.86 -11.34
N SER A 261 -5.36 -1.49 -10.91
CA SER A 261 -4.17 -1.54 -11.76
C SER A 261 -3.52 -2.92 -11.68
N ILE A 262 -3.86 -3.76 -12.65
CA ILE A 262 -3.23 -5.07 -12.91
C ILE A 262 -2.36 -4.90 -14.14
N SER A 263 -1.12 -5.40 -14.12
CA SER A 263 -0.40 -5.57 -15.38
C SER A 263 -1.18 -6.60 -16.21
N ALA A 264 -1.82 -6.19 -17.30
CA ALA A 264 -2.36 -7.14 -18.25
C ALA A 264 -1.23 -8.12 -18.64
N ALA A 265 -1.49 -9.43 -18.54
CA ALA A 265 -0.62 -10.41 -19.15
C ALA A 265 -0.65 -10.15 -20.66
N VAL A 266 0.44 -9.60 -21.20
CA VAL A 266 0.73 -9.74 -22.64
C VAL A 266 1.18 -11.18 -22.86
N GLU A 267 0.26 -12.12 -22.67
CA GLU A 267 0.43 -13.55 -22.98
C GLU A 267 -0.91 -14.09 -23.50
N SER A 268 -1.36 -13.59 -24.64
CA SER A 268 -2.25 -14.31 -25.56
C SER A 268 -2.18 -13.69 -26.94
N SER A 269 -1.13 -14.04 -27.68
CA SER A 269 -1.09 -13.96 -29.15
C SER A 269 -0.20 -15.09 -29.66
#